data_AF-X1BV56-F1
#
_entry.id   AF-X1BV56-F1
#
_cell.length_a   1.000
_cell.length_b   1.000
_cell.length_c   1.000
_cell.angle_alpha   90.00
_cell.angle_beta   90.00
_cell.angle_gamma   90.00
#
_symmetry.space_group_name_H-M   'P 1'
#
loop_
_entity.id
_entity.type
_entity.pdbx_description
1 polymer ?
#
loop_
_entity_poly.entity_id
_entity_poly.type
_entity_poly.pdbx_seq_one_letter_code
_entity_poly.pdbx_strand_id
1 'polypeptide(L)' 'MNSLKTILQKNNLEEAHKLLTKREREIIGLYYLEGYKDEEIAKLYGINRQNVNRQRKRGITKLKIF' A
#
# COMPACT_ATOMS: atom_id res chain seq x y z
N MET A 1 -9.75 4.43 -12.33
CA MET A 1 -9.09 3.60 -11.31
C MET A 1 -7.71 3.10 -11.77
N ASN A 2 -6.94 3.88 -12.54
CA ASN A 2 -5.70 3.42 -13.19
C ASN A 2 -4.42 4.13 -12.72
N SER A 3 -4.53 5.20 -11.94
CA SER A 3 -3.38 6.08 -11.68
C SER A 3 -2.28 5.39 -10.89
N LEU A 4 -2.61 4.52 -9.92
CA LEU A 4 -1.62 3.98 -8.99
C LEU A 4 -0.88 2.75 -9.52
N LYS A 5 -1.56 1.89 -10.31
CA LYS A 5 -0.90 0.82 -11.07
C LYS A 5 0.07 1.40 -12.08
N THR A 6 -0.33 2.47 -12.76
CA THR A 6 0.55 3.22 -13.67
C THR A 6 1.68 3.93 -12.95
N ILE A 7 1.47 4.49 -11.75
CA ILE A 7 2.54 5.09 -10.93
C ILE A 7 3.52 4.02 -10.45
N LEU A 8 3.06 2.87 -9.98
CA LEU A 8 3.94 1.76 -9.59
C LEU A 8 4.67 1.15 -10.79
N GLN A 9 4.10 1.17 -11.99
CA GLN A 9 4.79 0.74 -13.22
C GLN A 9 5.75 1.80 -13.77
N LYS A 10 5.50 3.10 -13.55
CA LYS A 10 6.34 4.21 -14.03
C LYS A 10 7.48 4.58 -13.08
N ASN A 11 7.22 4.61 -11.77
CA ASN A 11 8.25 4.78 -10.77
C ASN A 11 8.91 3.41 -10.60
N ASN A 12 10.23 3.32 -10.83
CA ASN A 12 11.03 2.11 -10.60
C ASN A 12 10.56 1.45 -9.29
N LEU A 13 9.81 0.34 -9.43
CA LEU A 13 9.19 -0.39 -8.31
C LEU A 13 10.19 -0.62 -7.19
N GLU A 14 11.46 -0.82 -7.55
CA GLU A 14 12.60 -0.96 -6.65
C GLU A 14 12.82 0.23 -5.71
N GLU A 15 12.78 1.47 -6.19
CA GLU A 15 13.00 2.65 -5.32
C GLU A 15 11.78 2.97 -4.47
N ALA A 16 10.60 2.82 -5.05
CA ALA A 16 9.33 2.83 -4.31
C ALA A 16 9.34 1.80 -3.16
N HIS A 17 9.90 0.60 -3.40
CA HIS A 17 10.05 -0.44 -2.39
C HIS A 17 11.05 -0.08 -1.27
N LYS A 18 12.05 0.75 -1.53
CA LYS A 18 13.00 1.22 -0.50
C LYS A 18 12.38 2.23 0.48
N LEU A 19 11.45 3.06 0.01
CA LEU A 19 10.79 4.07 0.84
C LEU A 19 9.72 3.48 1.79
N LEU A 20 9.17 2.33 1.42
CA LEU A 20 8.12 1.65 2.17
C LEU A 20 8.69 0.66 3.18
N THR A 21 8.15 0.69 4.40
CA THR A 21 8.36 -0.40 5.35
C THR A 21 7.79 -1.71 4.78
N LYS A 22 8.31 -2.86 5.23
CA LYS A 22 7.78 -4.17 4.83
C LYS A 22 6.25 -4.24 5.01
N ARG A 23 5.77 -3.68 6.12
CA ARG A 23 4.34 -3.63 6.48
C ARG A 23 3.50 -2.79 5.52
N GLU A 24 3.99 -1.61 5.15
CA GLU A 24 3.30 -0.75 4.18
C GLU A 24 3.28 -1.39 2.79
N ARG A 25 4.37 -2.07 2.38
CA ARG A 25 4.42 -2.81 1.11
C ARG A 25 3.37 -3.90 1.05
N GLU A 26 3.29 -4.73 2.09
CA GLU A 26 2.29 -5.80 2.18
C GLU A 26 0.86 -5.25 2.12
N ILE A 27 0.54 -4.23 2.92
CA ILE A 27 -0.81 -3.63 2.96
C ILE A 27 -1.18 -2.99 1.61
N ILE A 28 -0.23 -2.30 0.96
CA ILE A 28 -0.44 -1.69 -0.36
C ILE A 28 -0.60 -2.77 -1.43
N GLY A 29 0.21 -3.84 -1.38
CA GLY A 29 0.11 -4.99 -2.29
C GLY A 29 -1.25 -5.66 -2.19
N LEU A 30 -1.66 -6.03 -0.99
CA LEU A 30 -2.98 -6.64 -0.74
C LEU A 30 -4.12 -5.76 -1.25
N TYR A 31 -4.07 -4.45 -0.99
CA TYR A 31 -5.16 -3.55 -1.38
C TYR A 31 -5.20 -3.28 -2.89
N TYR A 32 -4.06 -2.94 -3.50
CA TYR A 32 -4.02 -2.43 -4.87
C TYR A 32 -3.67 -3.49 -5.93
N LEU A 33 -2.99 -4.58 -5.55
CA LEU A 33 -2.63 -5.66 -6.48
C LEU A 33 -3.60 -6.83 -6.35
N GLU A 34 -3.94 -7.21 -5.12
CA GLU A 34 -4.80 -8.38 -4.84
C GLU A 34 -6.28 -8.01 -4.62
N GLY A 35 -6.59 -6.71 -4.47
CA GLY A 35 -7.97 -6.21 -4.41
C GLY A 35 -8.66 -6.34 -3.04
N TYR A 36 -7.90 -6.64 -1.98
CA TYR A 36 -8.43 -6.72 -0.63
C TYR A 36 -8.92 -5.36 -0.12
N LYS A 37 -9.95 -5.37 0.73
CA LYS A 37 -10.43 -4.21 1.47
C LYS A 37 -9.66 -4.04 2.78
N ASP A 38 -9.63 -2.81 3.31
CA ASP A 38 -8.98 -2.48 4.59
C ASP A 38 -9.48 -3.39 5.75
N GLU A 39 -10.73 -3.87 5.69
CA GLU A 39 -11.34 -4.78 6.68
C GLU A 39 -10.83 -6.22 6.59
N GLU A 40 -10.61 -6.71 5.37
CA GLU A 40 -10.09 -8.05 5.15
C GLU A 40 -8.62 -8.11 5.53
N ILE A 41 -7.86 -7.05 5.19
CA ILE A 41 -6.47 -6.86 5.61
C ILE A 41 -6.38 -6.75 7.14
N ALA A 42 -7.30 -6.02 7.77
CA ALA A 42 -7.37 -5.90 9.22
C ALA A 42 -7.58 -7.26 9.90
N LYS A 43 -8.50 -8.07 9.38
CA LYS A 43 -8.75 -9.44 9.85
C LYS A 43 -7.54 -10.34 9.65
N LEU A 44 -6.91 -10.31 8.47
CA LEU A 44 -5.72 -11.10 8.14
C LEU A 44 -4.58 -10.88 9.15
N TYR A 45 -4.47 -9.65 9.64
CA TYR A 45 -3.38 -9.25 10.51
C TYR A 45 -3.77 -9.07 11.98
N GLY A 46 -5.01 -9.34 12.36
CA GLY A 46 -5.48 -9.18 13.74
C GLY A 46 -5.36 -7.74 14.27
N ILE A 47 -5.48 -6.73 13.41
CA ILE A 47 -5.36 -5.31 13.79
C ILE A 47 -6.61 -4.52 13.43
N ASN A 48 -6.76 -3.32 13.98
CA ASN A 48 -7.88 -2.44 13.65
C ASN A 48 -7.79 -1.94 12.19
N ARG A 49 -8.92 -1.92 11.48
CA ARG A 49 -9.12 -1.29 10.16
C ARG A 49 -8.53 0.11 10.05
N GLN A 50 -8.67 0.93 11.10
CA GLN A 50 -8.11 2.28 11.12
C GLN A 50 -6.58 2.27 11.04
N ASN A 51 -5.93 1.28 11.65
CA ASN A 51 -4.49 1.11 11.57
C ASN A 51 -4.06 0.74 10.14
N VAL A 52 -4.78 -0.18 9.48
CA VAL A 52 -4.56 -0.53 8.07
C VAL A 52 -4.71 0.71 7.18
N ASN A 53 -5.80 1.46 7.34
CA ASN A 53 -6.06 2.67 6.57
C ASN A 53 -4.94 3.71 6.72
N ARG A 54 -4.47 3.93 7.96
CA ARG A 54 -3.37 4.84 8.27
C ARG A 54 -2.06 4.41 7.60
N GLN A 55 -1.71 3.12 7.70
CA GLN A 55 -0.51 2.58 7.06
C GLN A 55 -0.58 2.67 5.53
N ARG A 56 -1.73 2.33 4.94
CA ARG A 56 -1.96 2.46 3.50
C ARG A 56 -1.81 3.90 3.03
N LYS A 57 -2.46 4.86 3.71
CA LYS A 57 -2.36 6.29 3.38
C LYS A 57 -0.93 6.79 3.49
N ARG A 58 -0.21 6.44 4.57
CA ARG A 58 1.20 6.81 4.75
C ARG A 58 2.08 6.26 3.64
N GLY A 59 1.94 4.98 3.31
CA GLY A 59 2.72 4.38 2.24
C GLY A 59 2.42 5.03 0.89
N ILE A 60 1.16 5.31 0.56
CA ILE A 60 0.81 6.04 -0.66
C ILE A 60 1.39 7.46 -0.67
N THR A 61 1.37 8.18 0.45
CA THR A 61 2.00 9.51 0.52
C THR A 61 3.50 9.43 0.23
N LYS A 62 4.21 8.43 0.76
CA LYS A 62 5.64 8.22 0.45
C LYS A 62 5.88 7.96 -1.03
N LEU A 63 4.99 7.20 -1.67
CA LEU A 63 5.07 6.89 -3.10
C LEU A 63 4.69 8.07 -4.01
N LYS A 64 3.91 9.04 -3.52
CA LYS A 64 3.48 10.24 -4.26
C LYS A 64 4.47 11.39 -4.22
N ILE A 65 5.46 11.33 -3.33
CA ILE A 65 6.48 12.38 -3.19
C ILE A 65 7.50 12.33 -4.36
N PHE A 66 7.43 11.31 -5.22
CA PHE A 66 8.19 11.15 -6.46
C PHE A 66 7.24 10.96 -7.65
#